data_AF-A0A961ARV9-F1
#
_entry.id   AF-A0A961ARV9-F1
#
_cell.length_a   1.000
_cell.length_b   1.000
_cell.length_c   1.000
_cell.angle_alpha   90.00
_cell.angle_beta   90.00
_cell.angle_gamma   90.00
#
_symmetry.space_group_name_H-M   'P 1'
#
loop_
_entity.id
_entity.type
_entity.pdbx_description
1 polymer ?
#
loop_
_entity_poly.entity_id
_entity_poly.type
_entity_poly.pdbx_seq_one_letter_code
_entity_poly.pdbx_strand_id
1 'polypeptide(L)'
;MAPPFYPFDAGEPEPLDSLEPDDHVAFRESAPGRGKHGDGEASGPAEEDDALVLSSDFSTIGHDRALIETAWENGDRIAGNDAALWRKDQFGAWIYRPDYGRRHSQFGWEICDLSAGRGGGGLAALRPMQWQNYLDQVAALTRSRMTADGGRNVRRLV
;
A
#
# COMPACT_ATOMS: atom_id res chain seq x y z
N MET A 1 -10.78 -8.31 11.33
CA MET A 1 -10.57 -9.72 10.93
C MET A 1 -9.09 -9.99 11.12
N ALA A 2 -8.74 -10.75 12.17
CA ALA A 2 -7.34 -11.07 12.48
C ALA A 2 -6.78 -12.08 11.45
N PRO A 3 -5.48 -12.03 11.10
CA PRO A 3 -4.82 -13.08 10.33
C PRO A 3 -5.05 -14.42 11.05
N PRO A 4 -5.38 -15.50 10.32
CA PRO A 4 -5.48 -16.82 10.93
C PRO A 4 -4.14 -17.20 11.57
N PHE A 5 -4.18 -17.40 12.88
CA PHE A 5 -3.06 -17.80 13.75
C PHE A 5 -1.87 -16.82 13.80
N TYR A 6 -1.92 -15.85 14.71
CA TYR A 6 -0.73 -15.15 15.18
C TYR A 6 0.17 -16.12 15.97
N PRO A 7 1.45 -16.33 15.60
CA PRO A 7 2.39 -17.07 16.44
C PRO A 7 2.91 -16.23 17.63
N PHE A 8 2.13 -15.27 18.13
CA PHE A 8 2.54 -14.35 19.21
C PHE A 8 1.52 -14.24 20.36
N ASP A 9 0.64 -15.24 20.50
CA ASP A 9 -0.23 -15.37 21.68
C ASP A 9 0.39 -16.36 22.69
N ALA A 10 1.60 -16.02 23.15
CA ALA A 10 2.24 -16.61 24.34
C ALA A 10 2.49 -15.48 25.33
N GLY A 11 1.41 -14.91 25.83
CA GLY A 11 1.40 -13.79 26.77
C GLY A 11 -0.02 -13.51 27.21
N GLU A 12 -0.52 -14.40 28.06
CA GLU A 12 -1.75 -14.29 28.85
C GLU A 12 -2.11 -12.82 29.16
N PRO A 13 -3.26 -12.28 28.68
CA PRO A 13 -3.74 -11.01 29.20
C PRO A 13 -4.28 -11.25 30.60
N GLU A 14 -3.62 -10.65 31.59
CA GLU A 14 -4.11 -10.51 32.97
C GLU A 14 -5.62 -10.22 32.97
N PRO A 15 -6.44 -10.92 33.77
CA PRO A 15 -7.88 -10.75 33.76
C PRO A 15 -8.22 -9.34 34.26
N LEU A 16 -8.74 -8.50 33.36
CA LEU A 16 -9.30 -7.20 33.69
C LEU A 16 -10.70 -7.42 34.30
N ASP A 17 -10.69 -7.95 35.52
CA ASP A 17 -11.86 -7.94 36.41
C ASP A 17 -12.06 -6.52 36.91
N SER A 18 -12.87 -5.73 36.19
CA SER A 18 -13.58 -4.52 36.68
C SER A 18 -14.44 -3.97 35.54
N LEU A 19 -15.56 -4.65 35.29
CA LEU A 19 -16.73 -4.05 34.65
C LEU A 19 -17.33 -3.03 35.61
N GLU A 20 -17.25 -1.74 35.28
CA GLU A 20 -18.21 -0.74 35.76
C GLU A 20 -19.13 -0.36 34.58
N PRO A 21 -20.46 -0.50 34.72
CA PRO A 21 -21.43 -0.03 33.73
C PRO A 21 -21.84 1.43 34.01
N ASP A 22 -22.64 1.96 33.08
CA ASP A 22 -23.22 3.31 33.05
C ASP A 22 -22.30 4.36 32.40
N ASP A 23 -22.69 5.13 31.39
CA ASP A 23 -23.95 5.85 31.30
C ASP A 23 -24.34 6.26 29.87
N HIS A 24 -25.63 6.54 29.72
CA HIS A 24 -26.38 6.95 28.53
C HIS A 24 -25.76 8.09 27.69
N VAL A 25 -26.06 8.11 26.38
CA VAL A 25 -26.82 9.21 25.71
C VAL A 25 -27.24 8.76 24.30
N ALA A 26 -28.55 8.72 24.09
CA ALA A 26 -29.19 8.68 22.78
C ALA A 26 -29.13 10.06 22.11
N PHE A 27 -28.80 10.13 20.81
CA PHE A 27 -29.05 11.32 20.00
C PHE A 27 -29.87 10.98 18.75
N ARG A 28 -31.01 11.67 18.68
CA ARG A 28 -32.08 11.61 17.68
C ARG A 28 -31.78 12.60 16.54
N GLU A 29 -32.27 12.25 15.36
CA GLU A 29 -32.82 13.11 14.29
C GLU A 29 -31.98 14.27 13.70
N SER A 30 -31.75 14.24 12.39
CA SER A 30 -32.57 14.99 11.41
C SER A 30 -31.94 15.02 10.01
N ALA A 31 -32.74 14.62 9.01
CA ALA A 31 -32.53 14.95 7.60
C ALA A 31 -33.05 16.37 7.30
N PRO A 32 -32.52 17.04 6.26
CA PRO A 32 -33.31 17.27 5.05
C PRO A 32 -32.41 17.15 3.79
N GLY A 33 -32.84 17.13 2.54
CA GLY A 33 -34.10 17.48 1.91
C GLY A 33 -33.87 17.39 0.40
N ARG A 34 -34.94 17.04 -0.31
CA ARG A 34 -35.03 16.71 -1.72
C ARG A 34 -34.90 17.97 -2.60
N GLY A 35 -34.11 17.91 -3.68
CA GLY A 35 -34.08 18.92 -4.75
C GLY A 35 -33.90 18.24 -6.11
N LYS A 36 -34.87 18.44 -7.02
CA LYS A 36 -34.89 17.98 -8.42
C LYS A 36 -34.64 19.16 -9.37
N HIS A 37 -34.45 18.82 -10.65
CA HIS A 37 -34.40 19.64 -11.88
C HIS A 37 -32.98 20.03 -12.32
N GLY A 38 -32.57 19.85 -13.58
CA GLY A 38 -33.30 19.46 -14.78
C GLY A 38 -32.37 19.15 -15.95
N ASP A 39 -32.97 18.59 -16.99
CA ASP A 39 -32.38 18.14 -18.25
C ASP A 39 -31.89 19.31 -19.13
N GLY A 40 -30.90 19.05 -19.99
CA GLY A 40 -30.36 20.02 -20.94
C GLY A 40 -29.28 19.44 -21.86
N GLU A 41 -29.75 18.82 -22.93
CA GLU A 41 -29.06 18.24 -24.09
C GLU A 41 -28.35 19.30 -24.98
N ALA A 42 -27.17 18.99 -25.56
CA ALA A 42 -26.85 19.16 -26.98
C ALA A 42 -25.34 19.01 -27.33
N SER A 43 -25.09 18.14 -28.32
CA SER A 43 -24.04 17.96 -29.34
C SER A 43 -22.81 18.89 -29.45
N GLY A 44 -21.65 18.27 -29.77
CA GLY A 44 -20.39 18.88 -30.26
C GLY A 44 -20.42 19.31 -31.75
N PRO A 45 -19.31 19.27 -32.54
CA PRO A 45 -17.94 18.81 -32.24
C PRO A 45 -16.78 19.74 -32.73
N ALA A 46 -15.55 19.25 -32.51
CA ALA A 46 -14.34 19.37 -33.35
C ALA A 46 -13.19 20.32 -32.93
N GLU A 47 -11.99 19.80 -33.23
CA GLU A 47 -10.62 20.37 -33.26
C GLU A 47 -9.86 20.30 -31.92
N GLU A 48 -9.06 19.26 -31.69
CA GLU A 48 -7.68 19.05 -32.19
C GLU A 48 -6.73 20.19 -31.77
N ASP A 49 -6.16 20.04 -30.57
CA ASP A 49 -4.89 20.67 -30.24
C ASP A 49 -3.96 19.64 -29.60
N ASP A 50 -2.95 19.30 -30.38
CA ASP A 50 -1.81 18.44 -30.11
C ASP A 50 -0.93 19.15 -29.05
N ALA A 51 -1.11 18.80 -27.78
CA ALA A 51 -0.29 19.33 -26.70
C ALA A 51 0.13 18.22 -25.73
N LEU A 52 1.28 17.61 -26.07
CA LEU A 52 2.28 17.03 -25.17
C LEU A 52 1.73 16.32 -23.93
N VAL A 53 1.61 15.00 -24.05
CA VAL A 53 1.41 14.05 -22.95
C VAL A 53 2.66 14.02 -22.05
N LEU A 54 2.91 15.11 -21.32
CA LEU A 54 3.66 15.09 -20.07
C LEU A 54 2.67 14.76 -18.96
N SER A 55 2.08 13.57 -19.05
CA SER A 55 1.30 12.97 -17.98
C SER A 55 2.25 12.69 -16.83
N SER A 56 2.38 13.67 -15.96
CA SER A 56 2.81 13.52 -14.57
C SER A 56 1.77 12.70 -13.81
N ASP A 57 1.55 11.46 -14.25
CA ASP A 57 0.78 10.44 -13.53
C ASP A 57 1.77 9.58 -12.73
N PHE A 58 2.46 10.21 -11.78
CA PHE A 58 3.16 9.49 -10.72
C PHE A 58 2.21 9.07 -9.58
N SER A 59 0.90 9.12 -9.80
CA SER A 59 -0.11 8.54 -8.92
C SER A 59 -1.05 7.71 -9.77
N THR A 60 -1.25 6.44 -9.42
CA THR A 60 -2.14 5.45 -10.07
C THR A 60 -1.54 4.58 -11.20
N ILE A 61 -0.35 4.00 -11.01
CA ILE A 61 0.00 2.81 -11.80
C ILE A 61 -0.87 1.66 -11.27
N GLY A 62 -2.02 1.44 -11.90
CA GLY A 62 -2.70 0.16 -11.84
C GLY A 62 -1.74 -0.88 -12.39
N HIS A 63 -0.96 -1.51 -11.51
CA HIS A 63 -0.02 -2.54 -11.92
C HIS A 63 -0.79 -3.62 -12.68
N ASP A 64 -0.28 -4.03 -13.84
CA ASP A 64 -0.90 -5.09 -14.63
C ASP A 64 -1.26 -6.26 -13.73
N ARG A 65 -2.48 -6.79 -13.86
CA ARG A 65 -2.95 -7.90 -13.01
C ARG A 65 -1.97 -9.08 -12.99
N ALA A 66 -1.27 -9.30 -14.11
CA ALA A 66 -0.21 -10.29 -14.22
C ALA A 66 1.03 -9.95 -13.38
N LEU A 67 1.43 -8.69 -13.27
CA LEU A 67 2.51 -8.24 -12.40
C LEU A 67 2.16 -8.43 -10.93
N ILE A 68 0.93 -8.08 -10.53
CA ILE A 68 0.45 -8.27 -9.15
C ILE A 68 0.46 -9.76 -8.80
N GLU A 69 -0.02 -10.63 -9.70
CA GLU A 69 0.00 -12.08 -9.49
C GLU A 69 1.43 -12.61 -9.38
N THR A 70 2.31 -12.20 -10.30
CA THR A 70 3.68 -12.70 -10.32
C THR A 70 4.46 -12.25 -9.08
N ALA A 71 4.29 -11.00 -8.67
CA ALA A 71 4.87 -10.51 -7.43
C ALA A 71 4.30 -11.27 -6.23
N TRP A 72 2.98 -11.46 -6.15
CA TRP A 72 2.36 -12.21 -5.06
C TRP A 72 2.90 -13.64 -4.94
N GLU A 73 3.07 -14.34 -6.07
CA GLU A 73 3.61 -15.70 -6.09
C GLU A 73 5.05 -15.80 -5.55
N ASN A 74 5.80 -14.70 -5.59
CA ASN A 74 7.16 -14.62 -5.01
C ASN A 74 7.18 -14.38 -3.49
N GLY A 75 6.03 -14.21 -2.83
CA GLY A 75 5.94 -14.10 -1.38
C GLY A 75 5.96 -15.46 -0.67
N ASP A 76 6.36 -15.47 0.60
CA ASP A 76 6.48 -16.72 1.37
C ASP A 76 5.11 -17.24 1.81
N ARG A 77 4.85 -18.52 1.54
CA ARG A 77 3.62 -19.20 1.97
C ARG A 77 3.71 -19.51 3.47
N ILE A 78 2.58 -19.40 4.15
CA ILE A 78 2.48 -19.63 5.60
C ILE A 78 1.77 -20.96 5.83
N ALA A 79 2.42 -21.90 6.50
CA ALA A 79 1.81 -23.18 6.84
C ALA A 79 0.56 -22.98 7.70
N GLY A 80 -0.53 -23.70 7.37
CA GLY A 80 -1.80 -23.59 8.08
C GLY A 80 -2.70 -22.42 7.66
N ASN A 81 -2.27 -21.62 6.68
CA ASN A 81 -3.03 -20.47 6.18
C ASN A 81 -3.32 -20.57 4.67
N ASP A 82 -4.39 -19.93 4.21
CA ASP A 82 -4.69 -19.79 2.79
C ASP A 82 -3.63 -18.91 2.08
N ALA A 83 -2.82 -19.53 1.22
CA ALA A 83 -1.76 -18.88 0.45
C ALA A 83 -2.27 -17.96 -0.67
N ALA A 84 -3.55 -18.04 -1.03
CA ALA A 84 -4.20 -17.11 -1.96
C ALA A 84 -4.51 -15.76 -1.27
N LEU A 85 -4.70 -15.78 0.05
CA LEU A 85 -5.07 -14.62 0.85
C LEU A 85 -3.89 -14.05 1.65
N TRP A 86 -3.01 -14.90 2.18
CA TRP A 86 -1.96 -14.46 3.09
C TRP A 86 -0.60 -15.03 2.72
N ARG A 87 0.40 -14.18 2.83
CA ARG A 87 1.82 -14.52 2.67
C ARG A 87 2.66 -13.68 3.61
N LYS A 88 3.95 -13.97 3.67
CA LYS A 88 4.96 -13.09 4.25
C LYS A 88 5.82 -12.48 3.17
N ASP A 89 6.27 -11.25 3.41
CA ASP A 89 7.37 -10.69 2.63
C ASP A 89 8.71 -11.34 3.03
N GLN A 90 9.77 -10.99 2.30
CA GLN A 90 11.11 -11.52 2.54
C GLN A 90 11.72 -11.18 3.92
N PHE A 91 11.11 -10.23 4.65
CA PHE A 91 11.51 -9.84 6.00
C PHE A 91 10.61 -10.48 7.07
N GLY A 92 9.66 -11.32 6.66
CA GLY A 92 8.75 -12.05 7.54
C GLY A 92 7.49 -11.27 7.94
N ALA A 93 7.29 -10.06 7.40
CA ALA A 93 6.09 -9.28 7.68
C ALA A 93 4.89 -9.85 6.93
N TRP A 94 3.72 -9.87 7.58
CA TRP A 94 2.50 -10.41 7.01
C TRP A 94 1.90 -9.45 5.99
N ILE A 95 1.40 -10.02 4.90
CA ILE A 95 0.72 -9.29 3.83
C ILE A 95 -0.59 -9.97 3.47
N TYR A 96 -1.62 -9.17 3.20
CA TYR A 96 -2.96 -9.63 2.84
C TYR A 96 -3.28 -9.29 1.39
N ARG A 97 -3.61 -10.29 0.57
CA ARG A 97 -3.77 -10.14 -0.88
C ARG A 97 -4.72 -9.00 -1.27
N PRO A 98 -5.93 -8.88 -0.69
CA PRO A 98 -6.86 -7.77 -0.99
C PRO A 98 -6.40 -6.38 -0.56
N ASP A 99 -5.39 -6.27 0.31
CA ASP A 99 -4.87 -4.99 0.81
C ASP A 99 -3.70 -4.44 -0.04
N TYR A 100 -3.62 -4.89 -1.28
CA TYR A 100 -2.67 -4.34 -2.24
C TYR A 100 -2.82 -2.82 -2.38
N GLY A 101 -1.71 -2.07 -2.24
CA GLY A 101 -1.67 -0.61 -2.29
C GLY A 101 -2.29 0.11 -1.09
N ARG A 102 -2.76 -0.61 -0.06
CA ARG A 102 -3.42 -0.01 1.12
C ARG A 102 -2.42 0.29 2.24
N ARG A 103 -1.74 1.44 2.15
CA ARG A 103 -0.79 1.90 3.20
C ARG A 103 -1.42 2.20 4.57
N HIS A 104 -2.74 2.28 4.65
CA HIS A 104 -3.46 2.45 5.92
C HIS A 104 -3.81 1.11 6.59
N SER A 105 -3.58 -0.02 5.92
CA SER A 105 -3.77 -1.35 6.50
C SER A 105 -2.48 -1.85 7.16
N GLN A 106 -2.61 -2.54 8.30
CA GLN A 106 -1.50 -3.26 8.92
C GLN A 106 -0.87 -4.29 7.96
N PHE A 107 -1.67 -4.88 7.06
CA PHE A 107 -1.26 -5.94 6.13
C PHE A 107 -1.15 -5.45 4.68
N GLY A 108 -1.19 -4.14 4.49
CA GLY A 108 -1.01 -3.52 3.18
C GLY A 108 0.35 -3.84 2.59
N TRP A 109 0.42 -3.94 1.28
CA TRP A 109 1.64 -4.32 0.59
C TRP A 109 1.73 -3.72 -0.80
N GLU A 110 2.97 -3.63 -1.28
CA GLU A 110 3.33 -3.07 -2.58
C GLU A 110 4.33 -3.98 -3.31
N ILE A 111 4.47 -3.76 -4.61
CA ILE A 111 5.44 -4.50 -5.43
C ILE A 111 6.77 -3.76 -5.35
N CYS A 112 7.79 -4.44 -4.82
CA CYS A 112 9.16 -3.98 -4.84
C CYS A 112 9.93 -4.69 -5.95
N ASP A 113 10.59 -3.94 -6.84
CA ASP A 113 11.60 -4.50 -7.73
C ASP A 113 12.98 -4.37 -7.08
N LEU A 114 13.53 -5.50 -6.61
CA LEU A 114 14.86 -5.51 -5.98
C LEU A 114 16.01 -5.30 -6.97
N SER A 115 15.75 -5.42 -8.27
CA SER A 115 16.74 -5.19 -9.31
C SER A 115 16.77 -3.75 -9.81
N ALA A 116 15.80 -2.94 -9.41
CA ALA A 116 15.71 -1.54 -9.80
C ALA A 116 17.03 -0.82 -9.47
N GLY A 117 17.66 -0.25 -10.49
CA GLY A 117 18.97 0.40 -10.40
C GLY A 117 20.20 -0.47 -10.74
N ARG A 118 20.03 -1.77 -10.99
CA ARG A 118 21.11 -2.68 -11.44
C ARG A 118 20.98 -3.17 -12.88
N GLY A 119 19.99 -2.69 -13.62
CA GLY A 119 19.88 -2.93 -15.07
C GLY A 119 19.51 -4.35 -15.47
N GLY A 120 18.65 -5.02 -14.69
CA GLY A 120 18.21 -6.37 -15.05
C GLY A 120 17.59 -7.14 -13.90
N GLY A 121 16.28 -7.00 -13.74
CA GLY A 121 15.50 -8.00 -13.05
C GLY A 121 14.10 -7.94 -13.61
N GLY A 122 13.79 -8.94 -14.41
CA GLY A 122 12.43 -9.17 -14.84
C GLY A 122 11.56 -9.63 -13.66
N LEU A 123 10.49 -10.33 -14.00
CA LEU A 123 9.46 -10.79 -13.07
C LEU A 123 9.98 -11.54 -11.83
N ALA A 124 11.13 -12.22 -11.93
CA ALA A 124 11.76 -12.95 -10.82
C ALA A 124 12.37 -12.05 -9.73
N ALA A 125 12.60 -10.76 -10.01
CA ALA A 125 13.11 -9.79 -9.05
C ALA A 125 11.98 -9.06 -8.28
N LEU A 126 10.74 -9.22 -8.73
CA LEU A 126 9.58 -8.63 -8.07
C LEU A 126 9.33 -9.34 -6.74
N ARG A 127 9.14 -8.58 -5.68
CA ARG A 127 8.78 -9.08 -4.36
C ARG A 127 7.51 -8.38 -3.89
N PRO A 128 6.57 -9.12 -3.27
CA PRO A 128 5.51 -8.49 -2.52
C PRO A 128 6.10 -8.08 -1.17
N MET A 129 5.98 -6.81 -0.81
CA MET A 129 6.61 -6.26 0.39
C MET A 129 5.59 -5.49 1.21
N GLN A 130 5.60 -5.68 2.52
CA GLN A 130 4.74 -4.89 3.41
C GLN A 130 5.06 -3.40 3.20
N TRP A 131 4.04 -2.54 3.22
CA TRP A 131 4.17 -1.16 2.72
C TRP A 131 5.23 -0.31 3.45
N GLN A 132 5.48 -0.54 4.75
CA GLN A 132 6.55 0.12 5.51
C GLN A 132 7.92 -0.39 5.08
N ASN A 133 8.07 -1.71 4.97
CA ASN A 133 9.30 -2.33 4.48
C ASN A 133 9.63 -1.84 3.06
N TYR A 134 8.62 -1.66 2.21
CA TYR A 134 8.78 -1.07 0.88
C TYR A 134 9.30 0.36 0.94
N LEU A 135 8.72 1.21 1.79
CA LEU A 135 9.18 2.59 1.97
C LEU A 135 10.62 2.66 2.48
N ASP A 136 10.99 1.80 3.43
CA ASP A 136 12.36 1.70 3.92
C ASP A 136 13.33 1.26 2.82
N GLN A 137 12.91 0.31 1.99
CA GLN A 137 13.69 -0.16 0.85
C GLN A 137 13.89 0.93 -0.21
N VAL A 138 12.83 1.67 -0.56
CA VAL A 138 12.90 2.81 -1.49
C VAL A 138 13.78 3.91 -0.91
N ALA A 139 13.59 4.27 0.37
CA ALA A 139 14.41 5.26 1.04
C ALA A 139 15.89 4.87 1.02
N ALA A 140 16.22 3.59 1.25
CA ALA A 140 17.59 3.09 1.17
C ALA A 140 18.19 3.21 -0.24
N LEU A 141 17.40 2.98 -1.30
CA LEU A 141 17.83 3.13 -2.69
C LEU A 141 18.01 4.60 -3.10
N THR A 142 17.13 5.49 -2.62
CA THR A 142 17.12 6.92 -2.97
C THR A 142 18.06 7.76 -2.10
N ARG A 143 18.76 7.17 -1.12
CA ARG A 143 19.77 7.89 -0.31
C ARG A 143 20.83 8.53 -1.20
N SER A 144 20.75 9.85 -1.33
CA SER A 144 21.72 10.66 -2.06
C SER A 144 23.08 10.58 -1.38
N ARG A 145 24.06 10.00 -2.08
CA ARG A 145 25.44 9.86 -1.57
C ARG A 145 26.19 11.18 -1.52
N MET A 146 25.72 12.20 -2.23
CA MET A 146 26.32 13.52 -2.29
C MET A 146 25.36 14.54 -1.66
N THR A 147 25.91 15.45 -0.86
CA THR A 147 25.20 16.62 -0.33
C THR A 147 26.09 17.84 -0.50
N ALA A 148 25.52 19.03 -0.61
CA ALA A 148 26.32 20.26 -0.68
C ALA A 148 26.71 20.70 0.73
N ASP A 149 27.98 21.00 0.94
CA ASP A 149 28.49 21.73 2.10
C ASP A 149 29.16 23.01 1.59
N GLY A 150 28.48 24.14 1.79
CA GLY A 150 28.82 25.41 1.15
C GLY A 150 28.80 25.30 -0.38
N GLY A 151 29.93 25.60 -1.03
CA GLY A 151 30.09 25.58 -2.49
C GLY A 151 30.61 24.27 -3.07
N ARG A 152 30.66 23.16 -2.32
CA ARG A 152 31.22 21.87 -2.79
C ARG A 152 30.26 20.72 -2.48
N ASN A 153 30.23 19.74 -3.38
CA ASN A 153 29.56 18.47 -3.13
C ASN A 153 30.46 17.57 -2.26
N VAL A 154 29.98 17.19 -1.09
CA VAL A 154 30.65 16.27 -0.17
C VAL A 154 29.89 14.96 -0.11
N ARG A 155 30.63 13.86 0.02
CA ARG A 155 30.06 12.51 0.11
C ARG A 155 29.63 12.25 1.56
N ARG A 156 28.35 11.95 1.78
CA ARG A 156 27.87 11.57 3.11
C ARG A 156 28.22 10.10 3.36
N LEU A 157 29.09 9.84 4.35
CA LEU A 157 29.27 8.51 4.92
C LEU A 157 28.13 8.31 5.93
N VAL A 158 27.30 7.30 5.71
CA VAL A 158 26.24 6.86 6.64
C VAL A 158 26.81 5.88 7.65
#